data_AF-A0A965KVG2-F1
#
_entry.id   AF-A0A965KVG2-F1
#
_cell.length_a   1.000
_cell.length_b   1.000
_cell.length_c   1.000
_cell.angle_alpha   90.00
_cell.angle_beta   90.00
_cell.angle_gamma   90.00
#
_symmetry.space_group_name_H-M   'P 1'
#
loop_
_entity.id
_entity.type
_entity.pdbx_description
1 polymer ?
#
loop_
_entity_poly.entity_id
_entity_poly.type
_entity_poly.pdbx_seq_one_letter_code
_entity_poly.pdbx_strand_id
1 'polypeptide(L)'
;DGFAAFVHPRSGLAIKHGVSMVNTPGTVDAGYRGELQIILINHDKTESISFKRGDRIAQMVIQKVETAEFVEVAQLPGTTRSDGGFGSTGTK
;
A
#
# COMPACT_ATOMS: atom_id res chain seq x y z
N ASP A 1 9.85 1.57 17.51
CA ASP A 1 8.40 1.85 17.52
C ASP A 1 8.11 3.23 16.97
N GLY A 2 6.86 3.52 16.57
CA GLY A 2 6.43 4.82 16.01
C GLY A 2 6.68 5.02 14.50
N PHE A 3 7.16 3.99 13.80
CA PHE A 3 7.39 4.01 12.36
C PHE A 3 6.90 2.70 11.74
N ALA A 4 6.49 2.77 10.48
CA ALA A 4 6.27 1.60 9.63
C ALA A 4 7.01 1.79 8.31
N ALA A 5 7.40 0.68 7.69
CA ALA A 5 7.84 0.67 6.30
C ALA A 5 6.67 0.29 5.40
N PHE A 6 6.53 0.99 4.29
CA PHE A 6 5.52 0.75 3.26
C PHE A 6 6.22 0.40 1.96
N VAL A 7 5.92 -0.79 1.44
CA VAL A 7 6.49 -1.28 0.20
C VAL A 7 5.50 -1.05 -0.95
N HIS A 8 5.99 -0.40 -2.00
CA HIS A 8 5.20 0.05 -3.14
C HIS A 8 5.73 -0.57 -4.45
N PRO A 9 4.84 -0.78 -5.44
CA PRO A 9 5.23 -1.06 -6.81
C PRO A 9 6.07 0.08 -7.40
N ARG A 10 6.94 -0.25 -8.36
CA ARG A 10 7.65 0.75 -9.17
C ARG A 10 6.78 1.16 -10.35
N SER A 11 6.53 2.45 -10.52
CA SER A 11 5.67 2.99 -11.58
C SER A 11 6.06 2.50 -12.98
N GLY A 12 7.37 2.41 -13.27
CA GLY A 12 7.86 1.92 -14.55
C GLY A 12 7.50 0.46 -14.85
N LEU A 13 7.53 -0.42 -13.84
CA LEU A 13 7.12 -1.82 -14.01
C LEU A 13 5.59 -1.94 -14.13
N ALA A 14 4.86 -1.13 -13.37
CA ALA A 14 3.40 -1.10 -13.41
C ALA A 14 2.88 -0.64 -14.78
N ILE A 15 3.37 0.49 -15.31
CA ILE A 15 2.84 1.05 -16.56
C ILE A 15 3.32 0.30 -17.81
N LYS A 16 4.53 -0.26 -17.80
CA LYS A 16 5.12 -0.92 -18.99
C LYS A 16 4.84 -2.41 -19.06
N HIS A 17 4.64 -3.07 -17.93
CA HIS A 17 4.57 -4.53 -17.85
C HIS A 17 3.42 -5.05 -16.98
N GLY A 18 2.52 -4.17 -16.49
CA GLY A 18 1.40 -4.59 -15.66
C GLY A 18 1.79 -5.18 -14.31
N VAL A 19 3.02 -5.00 -13.85
CA VAL A 19 3.49 -5.59 -12.59
C VAL A 19 3.08 -4.72 -11.40
N SER A 20 2.44 -5.36 -10.43
CA SER A 20 2.05 -4.75 -9.15
C SER A 20 2.44 -5.67 -7.98
N MET A 21 1.98 -5.33 -6.79
CA MET A 21 1.99 -6.20 -5.61
C MET A 21 0.58 -6.37 -5.09
N VAL A 22 0.22 -7.61 -4.73
CA VAL A 22 -1.13 -7.98 -4.28
C VAL A 22 -1.55 -7.19 -3.03
N ASN A 23 -0.62 -6.96 -2.12
CA ASN A 23 -0.84 -6.30 -0.85
C ASN A 23 -0.44 -4.81 -0.85
N THR A 24 -0.41 -4.13 -2.01
CA THR A 24 0.04 -2.73 -2.08
C THR A 24 -0.88 -1.78 -1.26
N PRO A 25 -0.31 -0.88 -0.43
CA PRO A 25 1.08 -0.86 0.02
C PRO A 25 1.34 -1.96 1.05
N GLY A 26 2.44 -2.70 0.88
CA GLY A 26 2.82 -3.75 1.84
C GLY A 26 3.35 -3.13 3.12
N THR A 27 2.67 -3.33 4.24
CA THR A 27 3.07 -2.80 5.55
C THR A 27 4.09 -3.71 6.23
N VAL A 28 5.18 -3.12 6.74
CA VAL A 28 6.20 -3.79 7.54
C VAL A 28 6.21 -3.16 8.93
N ASP A 29 5.89 -3.98 9.93
CA ASP A 29 5.83 -3.57 11.33
C ASP A 29 7.21 -3.26 11.90
N ALA A 30 7.29 -2.29 12.83
CA ALA A 30 8.53 -1.89 13.49
C ALA A 30 9.27 -3.06 14.18
N GLY A 31 8.53 -4.07 14.62
CA GLY A 31 9.05 -5.27 15.29
C GLY A 31 9.55 -6.36 14.34
N TYR A 32 9.27 -6.29 13.04
CA TYR A 32 9.61 -7.35 12.10
C TYR A 32 11.13 -7.48 11.91
N ARG A 33 11.64 -8.71 11.98
CA ARG A 33 13.08 -9.04 11.82
C ARG A 33 13.35 -10.14 10.80
N GLY A 34 12.31 -10.64 10.16
CA GLY A 34 12.44 -11.64 9.10
C GLY A 34 12.92 -11.03 7.79
N GLU A 35 13.10 -11.91 6.80
CA GLU A 35 13.39 -11.49 5.43
C GLU A 35 12.17 -10.79 4.81
N LEU A 36 12.40 -9.63 4.17
CA LEU A 36 11.34 -8.94 3.45
C LEU A 36 11.04 -9.65 2.14
N GLN A 37 9.77 -9.98 1.92
CA GLN A 37 9.29 -10.63 0.71
C GLN A 37 8.30 -9.74 -0.04
N ILE A 38 8.29 -9.84 -1.37
CA ILE A 38 7.43 -9.05 -2.25
C ILE A 38 6.42 -9.98 -2.93
N ILE A 39 5.13 -9.78 -2.66
CA ILE A 39 4.05 -10.57 -3.26
C ILE A 39 3.69 -9.96 -4.62
N LEU A 40 4.55 -10.19 -5.61
CA LEU A 40 4.37 -9.69 -6.97
C LEU A 40 3.15 -10.33 -7.66
N ILE A 41 2.47 -9.54 -8.49
CA ILE A 41 1.43 -9.99 -9.41
C ILE A 41 1.67 -9.39 -10.79
N ASN A 42 1.51 -10.21 -11.82
CA ASN A 42 1.46 -9.76 -13.20
C ASN A 42 0.00 -9.60 -13.63
N HIS A 43 -0.42 -8.37 -13.93
CA HIS A 43 -1.76 -8.09 -14.46
C HIS A 43 -1.82 -8.09 -15.99
N ASP A 44 -0.68 -8.19 -16.68
CA ASP A 44 -0.68 -8.37 -18.12
C ASP A 44 -1.30 -9.74 -18.45
N LYS A 45 -2.30 -9.72 -19.34
CA LYS A 45 -3.10 -10.91 -19.67
C LYS A 45 -2.41 -11.80 -20.71
N THR A 46 -1.40 -11.28 -21.39
CA THR A 46 -0.81 -11.89 -22.59
C THR A 46 0.70 -12.06 -22.46
N GLU A 47 1.38 -11.13 -21.81
CA GLU A 47 2.83 -11.11 -21.70
C GLU A 47 3.30 -11.65 -20.35
N SER A 48 4.25 -12.59 -20.40
CA SER A 48 4.96 -13.04 -19.21
C SER A 48 6.07 -12.05 -18.82
N ILE A 49 6.42 -12.00 -17.53
CA ILE A 49 7.59 -11.27 -17.06
C ILE A 49 8.55 -12.19 -16.31
N SER A 50 9.84 -11.91 -16.46
CA SER A 50 10.91 -12.57 -15.71
C SER A 50 11.77 -11.53 -15.01
N PHE A 51 12.27 -11.90 -13.84
CA PHE A 51 13.20 -11.09 -13.06
C PHE A 51 14.47 -11.89 -12.81
N LYS A 52 15.59 -11.17 -12.78
CA LYS A 52 16.90 -11.71 -12.41
C LYS A 52 17.27 -11.18 -11.03
N ARG A 53 18.15 -11.92 -10.35
CA ARG A 53 18.75 -11.47 -9.09
C ARG A 53 19.42 -10.11 -9.32
N GLY A 54 19.08 -9.13 -8.49
CA GLY A 54 19.57 -7.76 -8.59
C GLY A 54 18.59 -6.80 -9.27
N ASP A 55 17.52 -7.31 -9.91
CA ASP A 55 16.49 -6.44 -10.45
C ASP A 55 15.76 -5.69 -9.34
N ARG A 56 15.57 -4.39 -9.57
CA ARG A 56 14.81 -3.53 -8.66
C ARG A 56 13.31 -3.72 -8.95
N ILE A 57 12.62 -4.51 -8.13
CA ILE A 57 11.21 -4.90 -8.34
C ILE A 57 10.19 -4.09 -7.53
N ALA A 58 10.61 -3.48 -6.42
CA ALA A 58 9.76 -2.68 -5.54
C ALA A 58 10.55 -1.50 -4.98
N GLN A 59 9.88 -0.63 -4.22
CA GLN A 59 10.49 0.47 -3.48
C GLN A 59 9.87 0.56 -2.08
N MET A 60 10.63 1.03 -1.11
CA MET A 60 10.19 1.12 0.28
C MET A 60 10.26 2.57 0.76
N VAL A 61 9.23 2.99 1.49
CA VAL A 61 9.15 4.29 2.16
C VAL A 61 8.98 4.04 3.64
N ILE A 62 9.77 4.69 4.48
CA ILE A 62 9.63 4.64 5.94
C ILE A 62 8.93 5.91 6.39
N GLN A 63 7.86 5.77 7.17
CA GLN A 63 7.09 6.91 7.66
C GLN A 63 6.78 6.76 9.15
N LYS A 64 6.60 7.90 9.82
CA LYS A 64 6.03 7.93 11.16
C LYS A 64 4.58 7.45 11.09
N VAL A 65 4.16 6.69 12.08
CA VAL A 65 2.78 6.23 12.25
C VAL A 65 2.33 6.48 13.67
N GLU A 66 1.07 6.89 13.81
CA GLU A 66 0.46 7.11 15.12
C GLU A 66 -0.06 5.79 15.69
N THR A 67 0.06 5.63 17.01
CA THR A 67 -0.62 4.56 17.73
C THR A 67 -1.92 5.14 18.27
N ALA A 68 -3.05 4.70 17.72
CA ALA A 68 -4.36 5.20 18.13
C ALA A 68 -4.81 4.52 19.44
N GLU A 69 -5.27 5.33 20.38
CA GLU A 69 -6.09 4.88 21.51
C GLU A 69 -7.55 5.14 21.15
N PHE A 70 -8.34 4.07 21.04
CA PHE A 70 -9.75 4.18 20.69
C PHE A 70 -10.59 4.54 21.92
N VAL A 71 -11.44 5.56 21.79
CA VAL A 71 -12.39 6.00 22.83
C VAL A 71 -13.81 5.81 22.31
N GLU A 72 -14.58 4.93 22.97
CA GLU A 72 -15.97 4.65 22.59
C GLU A 72 -16.89 5.82 22.98
N VAL A 73 -17.78 6.21 22.07
CA VAL A 73 -18.76 7.29 22.27
C VAL A 73 -20.10 6.94 21.64
N ALA A 74 -21.20 7.45 22.20
CA ALA A 74 -22.54 7.20 21.66
C ALA A 74 -22.78 7.88 20.30
N GLN A 75 -22.13 9.03 20.04
CA GLN A 75 -22.25 9.76 18.78
C GLN A 75 -20.98 10.58 18.49
N LEU A 76 -20.54 10.58 17.24
CA LEU A 76 -19.46 11.45 16.76
C LEU A 76 -19.99 12.86 16.47
N PRO A 77 -19.16 13.91 16.63
CA PRO A 77 -19.53 15.26 16.23
C PRO A 77 -19.77 15.34 14.71
N GLY A 78 -20.73 16.17 14.29
CA GLY A 78 -21.05 16.36 12.89
C GLY A 78 -19.88 16.95 12.09
N THR A 79 -19.74 16.56 10.82
CA THR A 79 -18.74 17.12 9.89
C THR A 79 -19.38 17.41 8.54
N THR A 80 -18.78 18.30 7.75
CA THR A 80 -19.24 18.62 6.38
C THR A 80 -19.24 17.41 5.44
N ARG A 81 -18.41 16.40 5.72
CA ARG A 81 -18.33 15.16 4.93
C ARG A 81 -19.34 14.10 5.38
N SER A 82 -19.68 14.06 6.68
CA SER A 82 -20.58 13.07 7.30
C SER A 82 -20.32 11.66 6.76
N ASP A 83 -21.35 10.98 6.25
CA ASP A 83 -21.27 9.60 5.74
C ASP A 83 -20.86 9.52 4.26
N GLY A 84 -20.37 10.61 3.68
CA GLY A 84 -19.94 10.69 2.28
C GLY A 84 -18.62 9.94 2.01
N GLY A 85 -18.71 8.82 1.30
CA GLY A 85 -17.57 8.03 0.80
C GLY A 85 -17.76 7.57 -0.66
N PHE A 86 -16.80 6.81 -1.19
CA PHE A 86 -16.91 6.12 -2.50
C PHE A 86 -17.31 7.01 -3.70
N GLY A 87 -16.65 8.16 -3.87
CA GLY A 87 -16.96 9.06 -4.98
C GLY A 87 -18.11 10.05 -4.70
N SER A 88 -18.47 10.26 -3.43
CA SER A 88 -19.49 11.22 -2.99
C SER A 88 -19.26 12.67 -3.44
N THR A 89 -18.04 13.03 -3.85
CA THR A 89 -17.71 14.36 -4.39
C THR A 89 -17.83 14.45 -5.91
N GLY A 90 -18.10 13.35 -6.60
CA GLY A 90 -18.37 13.29 -8.04
C GLY A 90 -17.22 13.76 -8.93
N THR A 91 -16.61 12.86 -9.68
CA THR A 91 -16.10 13.17 -11.03
C THR A 91 -15.83 11.86 -11.77
N LYS A 92 -16.83 11.46 -12.56
CA LYS A 92 -16.92 10.29 -13.46
C LYS A 92 -17.09 8.92 -12.81
#